data_AF-A0A822YTT3-F1
#
_entry.id   AF-A0A822YTT3-F1
#
_cell.length_a   1.000
_cell.length_b   1.000
_cell.length_c   1.000
_cell.angle_alpha   90.00
_cell.angle_beta   90.00
_cell.angle_gamma   90.00
#
_symmetry.space_group_name_H-M   'P 1'
#
loop_
_entity.id
_entity.type
_entity.pdbx_description
1 polymer ?
#
loop_
_entity_poly.entity_id
_entity_poly.type
_entity_poly.pdbx_seq_one_letter_code
_entity_poly.pdbx_strand_id
1 'polypeptide(L)'
;MVLADLDPSSAKLLIGILGPILPAFSFLFILRIVMSWYPKLPVGKFPYVIAYAPTEPLLVQTRKLIPPLGGVDVTPVVWFGLISFLNEILVGPQGLLVLLSQQV
;
A
#
# COMPACT_ATOMS: atom_id res chain seq x y z
N MET A 1 5.61 10.79 27.30
CA MET A 1 5.02 11.48 26.13
C MET A 1 6.13 11.68 25.11
N VAL A 2 6.59 10.59 24.47
CA VAL A 2 7.83 10.55 23.63
C VAL A 2 7.51 10.74 22.14
N LEU A 3 6.23 10.79 21.77
CA LEU A 3 5.76 10.86 20.37
C LEU A 3 5.71 12.29 19.80
N ALA A 4 6.16 13.31 20.54
CA ALA A 4 5.98 14.72 20.22
C ALA A 4 7.18 15.41 19.54
N ASP A 5 8.34 14.76 19.47
CA ASP A 5 9.56 15.35 18.88
C ASP A 5 9.95 14.65 17.57
N LEU A 6 9.01 14.46 16.63
CA LEU A 6 9.40 14.17 15.25
C LEU A 6 10.01 15.45 14.66
N ASP A 7 11.33 15.53 14.70
CA ASP A 7 12.06 16.66 14.14
C ASP A 7 11.86 16.74 12.61
N PRO A 8 11.94 17.93 12.00
CA PRO A 8 11.72 18.11 10.57
C PRO A 8 12.63 17.26 9.67
N SER A 9 13.81 16.85 10.15
CA SER A 9 14.71 15.99 9.37
C SER A 9 14.21 14.55 9.32
N SER A 10 13.73 14.02 10.44
CA SER A 10 13.06 12.71 10.51
C SER A 10 11.83 12.66 9.60
N ALA A 11 11.02 13.73 9.57
CA ALA A 11 9.86 13.81 8.68
C ALA A 11 10.27 13.73 7.19
N LYS A 12 11.34 14.43 6.78
CA LYS A 12 11.87 14.37 5.41
C LYS A 12 12.38 12.97 5.03
N LEU A 13 13.05 12.29 5.95
CA LEU A 13 13.50 10.91 5.74
C LEU A 13 12.31 9.97 5.53
N LEU A 14 11.28 10.07 6.37
CA LEU A 14 10.06 9.27 6.23
C LEU A 14 9.34 9.56 4.90
N ILE A 15 9.24 10.82 4.48
CA ILE A 15 8.68 11.18 3.16
C ILE A 15 9.48 10.53 2.03
N GLY A 16 10.82 10.58 2.09
CA GLY A 16 11.69 9.99 1.07
C GLY A 16 11.52 8.48 0.91
N ILE A 17 11.13 7.78 1.98
CA ILE A 17 10.89 6.33 1.98
C ILE A 17 9.43 6.01 1.61
N LEU A 18 8.46 6.63 2.29
CA LEU A 18 7.04 6.33 2.13
C LEU A 18 6.47 6.88 0.82
N GLY A 19 6.97 8.03 0.35
CA GLY A 19 6.52 8.70 -0.87
C GLY A 19 6.57 7.82 -2.13
N PRO A 20 7.64 7.05 -2.38
CA PRO A 20 7.64 6.07 -3.48
C PRO A 20 6.93 4.77 -3.14
N ILE A 21 7.03 4.29 -1.89
CA ILE A 21 6.53 2.96 -1.50
C ILE A 21 5.00 2.89 -1.51
N LEU A 22 4.31 3.89 -0.93
CA LEU A 22 2.85 3.84 -0.81
C LEU A 22 2.17 3.86 -2.20
N PRO A 23 2.50 4.78 -3.13
CA PRO A 23 1.92 4.75 -4.48
C PRO A 23 2.30 3.48 -5.26
N ALA A 24 3.53 2.98 -5.11
CA ALA A 24 3.95 1.74 -5.74
C ALA A 24 3.08 0.56 -5.27
N PHE A 25 2.86 0.41 -3.97
CA PHE A 25 1.98 -0.63 -3.44
C PHE A 25 0.52 -0.43 -3.85
N SER A 26 0.01 0.80 -3.86
CA SER A 26 -1.33 1.09 -4.41
C SER A 26 -1.45 0.59 -5.85
N PHE A 27 -0.45 0.85 -6.70
CA PHE A 27 -0.42 0.36 -8.07
C PHE A 27 -0.38 -1.18 -8.15
N LEU A 28 0.45 -1.83 -7.32
CA LEU A 28 0.49 -3.29 -7.26
C LEU A 28 -0.85 -3.89 -6.83
N PHE A 29 -1.54 -3.27 -5.86
CA PHE A 29 -2.87 -3.73 -5.46
C PHE A 29 -3.91 -3.55 -6.57
N ILE A 30 -3.86 -2.48 -7.35
CA ILE A 30 -4.70 -2.34 -8.55
C ILE A 30 -4.45 -3.51 -9.52
N LEU A 31 -3.19 -3.85 -9.79
CA LEU A 31 -2.86 -5.01 -10.62
C LEU A 31 -3.41 -6.31 -10.01
N ARG A 32 -3.33 -6.48 -8.69
CA ARG A 32 -3.89 -7.65 -7.99
C ARG A 32 -5.40 -7.75 -8.11
N ILE A 33 -6.13 -6.62 -8.09
CA ILE A 33 -7.57 -6.59 -8.34
C ILE A 33 -7.86 -7.15 -9.74
N VAL A 34 -7.21 -6.62 -10.77
CA VAL A 34 -7.42 -7.10 -12.16
C VAL A 34 -7.03 -8.57 -12.30
N MET A 35 -5.90 -8.99 -11.74
CA MET A 35 -5.45 -10.39 -11.78
C MET A 35 -6.43 -11.33 -11.08
N SER A 36 -7.11 -10.89 -10.03
CA SER A 36 -8.08 -11.70 -9.29
C SER A 36 -9.31 -12.08 -10.11
N TRP A 37 -9.62 -11.32 -11.17
CA TRP A 37 -10.71 -11.64 -12.11
C TRP A 37 -10.36 -12.82 -13.03
N TYR A 38 -9.07 -13.15 -13.15
CA TYR A 38 -8.56 -14.21 -14.01
C TYR A 38 -7.84 -15.30 -13.18
N PRO A 39 -8.57 -16.23 -12.54
CA PRO A 39 -8.01 -17.18 -11.58
C PRO A 39 -7.01 -18.18 -12.19
N LYS A 40 -6.95 -18.29 -13.53
CA LYS A 40 -6.01 -19.18 -14.24
C LYS A 40 -4.67 -18.51 -14.59
N LEU A 41 -4.43 -17.27 -14.18
CA LEU A 41 -3.18 -16.57 -14.45
C LEU A 41 -1.99 -17.28 -13.77
N PRO A 42 -0.83 -17.42 -14.45
CA PRO A 42 0.37 -17.99 -13.86
C PRO A 42 1.06 -16.95 -12.96
N VAL A 43 0.46 -16.63 -11.81
CA VAL A 43 0.89 -15.55 -10.91
C VAL A 43 2.32 -15.68 -10.38
N GLY A 44 2.88 -16.89 -10.37
CA GLY A 44 4.28 -17.14 -10.00
C GLY A 44 5.30 -16.90 -11.12
N LYS A 45 4.87 -16.47 -12.32
CA LYS A 45 5.75 -16.22 -13.47
C LYS A 45 5.76 -14.74 -13.85
N PHE A 46 6.83 -14.32 -14.52
CA PHE A 46 6.90 -12.99 -15.11
C PHE A 46 5.79 -12.82 -16.18
N PRO A 47 5.11 -11.66 -16.25
CA PRO A 47 5.30 -10.46 -15.43
C PRO A 47 4.50 -10.44 -14.11
N TYR A 48 3.53 -11.34 -13.94
CA TYR A 48 2.55 -11.33 -12.84
C TYR A 48 3.18 -11.42 -11.44
N VAL A 49 4.31 -12.12 -11.33
CA VAL A 49 5.04 -12.30 -10.07
C VAL A 49 5.45 -10.98 -9.42
N ILE A 50 5.65 -9.93 -10.20
CA ILE A 50 6.02 -8.59 -9.72
C ILE A 50 4.92 -8.00 -8.83
N ALA A 51 3.66 -8.22 -9.17
CA ALA A 51 2.54 -7.78 -8.34
C ALA A 51 2.19 -8.82 -7.27
N TYR A 52 2.32 -10.11 -7.57
CA TYR A 52 1.95 -11.19 -6.66
C TYR A 52 2.88 -11.27 -5.44
N ALA A 53 4.18 -11.45 -5.66
CA ALA A 53 5.13 -11.76 -4.59
C ALA A 53 5.19 -10.72 -3.45
N PRO A 54 5.29 -9.40 -3.71
CA PRO A 54 5.38 -8.41 -2.63
C PRO A 54 4.06 -8.18 -1.89
N THR A 55 2.91 -8.41 -2.53
CA THR A 55 1.60 -8.16 -1.90
C THR A 55 1.04 -9.38 -1.16
N GLU A 56 1.44 -10.59 -1.56
CA GLU A 56 0.88 -11.84 -1.03
C GLU A 56 0.98 -12.02 0.49
N PRO A 57 2.08 -11.66 1.17
CA PRO A 57 2.16 -11.80 2.63
C PRO A 57 1.09 -11.00 3.37
N LEU A 58 0.63 -9.87 2.82
CA LEU A 58 -0.46 -9.08 3.38
C LEU A 58 -1.81 -9.71 3.05
N LEU A 59 -1.99 -10.10 1.78
CA LEU A 59 -3.26 -10.62 1.26
C LEU A 59 -3.63 -11.97 1.89
N VAL A 60 -2.65 -12.86 2.10
CA VAL A 60 -2.92 -14.18 2.71
C VAL A 60 -3.44 -14.06 4.14
N GLN A 61 -3.00 -13.05 4.90
CA GLN A 61 -3.51 -12.83 6.26
C GLN A 61 -4.91 -12.21 6.22
N THR A 62 -5.13 -11.21 5.36
CA THR A 62 -6.44 -10.57 5.24
C THR A 62 -7.50 -11.51 4.67
N ARG A 63 -7.13 -12.47 3.82
CA ARG A 63 -8.05 -13.50 3.30
C ARG A 63 -8.62 -14.42 4.37
N LYS A 64 -7.95 -14.54 5.52
CA LYS A 64 -8.48 -15.29 6.66
C LYS A 64 -9.68 -14.60 7.30
N LEU A 65 -9.75 -13.27 7.19
CA LEU A 65 -10.82 -12.44 7.72
C LEU A 65 -11.89 -12.12 6.66
N ILE A 66 -11.44 -11.84 5.44
CA ILE A 66 -12.28 -11.47 4.30
C ILE A 66 -12.04 -12.51 3.19
N PRO A 67 -12.78 -13.64 3.19
CA PRO A 67 -12.58 -14.67 2.19
C PRO A 67 -12.94 -14.17 0.79
N PRO A 68 -12.38 -14.80 -0.28
CA PRO A 68 -12.77 -14.48 -1.65
C PRO A 68 -14.27 -14.61 -1.88
N LEU A 69 -14.86 -13.65 -2.58
CA LEU A 69 -16.29 -13.63 -2.90
C LEU A 69 -16.47 -14.04 -4.36
N GLY A 70 -17.25 -15.09 -4.61
CA GLY A 70 -17.49 -15.57 -5.98
C GLY A 70 -16.23 -16.00 -6.73
N GLY A 71 -15.18 -16.43 -6.01
CA GLY A 71 -13.88 -16.81 -6.59
C GLY A 71 -12.96 -15.63 -6.92
N VAL A 72 -13.38 -14.40 -6.62
CA VAL A 72 -12.58 -13.18 -6.80
C VAL A 72 -12.00 -12.74 -5.45
N ASP A 73 -10.69 -12.47 -5.43
CA ASP A 73 -10.01 -11.95 -4.25
C ASP A 73 -10.31 -10.45 -4.07
N VAL A 74 -11.11 -10.13 -3.06
CA VAL A 74 -11.53 -8.76 -2.73
C VAL A 74 -10.52 -8.05 -1.83
N THR A 75 -9.59 -8.81 -1.21
CA THR A 75 -8.64 -8.25 -0.26
C THR A 75 -7.69 -7.20 -0.82
N PRO A 76 -7.26 -7.25 -2.10
CA PRO A 76 -6.48 -6.17 -2.70
C PRO A 76 -7.22 -4.82 -2.75
N VAL A 77 -8.55 -4.83 -2.89
CA VAL A 77 -9.35 -3.58 -2.88
C VAL A 77 -9.27 -2.88 -1.53
N VAL A 78 -9.35 -3.65 -0.45
CA VAL A 78 -9.23 -3.14 0.93
C VAL A 78 -7.87 -2.50 1.14
N TRP A 79 -6.80 -3.19 0.74
CA TRP A 79 -5.45 -2.66 0.85
C TRP A 79 -5.20 -1.45 -0.05
N PHE A 80 -5.74 -1.43 -1.28
CA PHE A 80 -5.66 -0.26 -2.14
C PHE A 80 -6.30 0.97 -1.47
N GLY A 81 -7.50 0.82 -0.91
CA GLY A 81 -8.17 1.90 -0.17
C GLY A 81 -7.35 2.37 1.05
N LEU A 82 -6.86 1.43 1.85
CA LEU A 82 -6.04 1.74 3.04
C LEU A 82 -4.73 2.45 2.69
N ILE A 83 -3.97 1.93 1.73
CA ILE A 83 -2.68 2.52 1.33
C ILE A 83 -2.90 3.87 0.65
N SER A 84 -3.95 4.03 -0.17
CA SER A 84 -4.26 5.33 -0.79
C SER A 84 -4.64 6.38 0.24
N PHE A 85 -5.42 5.98 1.26
CA PHE A 85 -5.73 6.85 2.40
C PHE A 85 -4.47 7.24 3.18
N LEU A 86 -3.59 6.28 3.49
CA LEU A 86 -2.33 6.56 4.18
C LEU A 86 -1.41 7.45 3.34
N ASN A 87 -1.35 7.25 2.02
CA ASN A 87 -0.57 8.09 1.13
C ASN A 87 -1.03 9.55 1.20
N GLU A 88 -2.34 9.79 1.13
CA GLU A 88 -2.89 11.15 1.21
C GLU A 88 -2.65 11.78 2.58
N ILE A 89 -2.97 11.08 3.66
CA ILE A 89 -2.85 11.63 5.02
C ILE A 89 -1.40 11.84 5.44
N LEU A 90 -0.46 10.99 5.04
CA LEU A 90 0.93 11.08 5.48
C LEU A 90 1.78 11.94 4.54
N VAL A 91 1.66 11.73 3.23
CA VAL A 91 2.60 12.24 2.21
C VAL A 91 1.92 13.10 1.13
N GLY A 92 0.59 13.25 1.19
CA GLY A 92 -0.15 14.11 0.28
C GLY A 92 0.25 15.59 0.38
N PRO A 93 -0.27 16.47 -0.49
CA PRO A 93 0.09 17.89 -0.49
C PRO A 93 -0.17 18.58 0.87
N GLN A 94 -1.20 18.14 1.60
CA GLN A 94 -1.51 18.56 2.98
C GLN A 94 -1.24 17.44 4.00
N GLY A 95 -0.37 16.48 3.66
CA GLY A 95 -0.04 15.34 4.49
C GLY A 95 0.72 15.74 5.75
N LEU A 96 0.49 15.00 6.84
CA LEU A 96 1.05 15.28 8.16
C LEU A 96 2.58 15.37 8.14
N LEU A 97 3.27 14.47 7.43
CA LEU A 97 4.73 14.50 7.37
C LEU A 97 5.23 15.70 6.57
N VAL A 98 4.52 16.06 5.51
CA VAL A 98 4.85 17.24 4.68
C VAL A 98 4.73 18.50 5.52
N LEU A 99 3.64 18.65 6.27
CA LEU A 99 3.43 19.79 7.17
C LEU A 99 4.52 19.85 8.26
N LEU A 100 4.84 18.73 8.91
CA LEU A 100 5.90 18.66 9.93
C LEU A 100 7.30 18.99 9.35
N SER A 101 7.57 18.59 8.11
CA SER A 101 8.86 18.87 7.46
C SER A 101 9.09 20.34 7.12
N GLN A 102 8.00 21.13 7.10
CA GLN A 102 7.98 22.56 6.76
C GLN A 102 7.97 23.46 8.00
N GLN A 103 7.75 22.91 9.19
CA GLN A 103 7.86 23.66 10.44
C GLN A 103 9.33 24.04 10.64
N VAL A 104 9.60 25.34 10.62
CA VAL A 104 10.89 25.98 10.95
C VAL A 104 10.85 26.42 12.40
#